data_AF-A0ABD5KBG2-F1
#
_entry.id   AF-A0ABD5KBG2-F1
#
_cell.length_a   1.000
_cell.length_b   1.000
_cell.length_c   1.000
_cell.angle_alpha   90.00
_cell.angle_beta   90.00
_cell.angle_gamma   90.00
#
_symmetry.space_group_name_H-M   'P 1'
#
loop_
_entity.id
_entity.type
_entity.pdbx_description
1 polymer ?
#
loop_
_entity_poly.entity_id
_entity_poly.type
_entity_poly.pdbx_seq_one_letter_code
_entity_poly.pdbx_strand_id
1 'polypeptide(L)'
;MKLRVKLSIFAIILGMLMIPAYFILQTYGVFQKETVLSDYALAVDVNGKSYGAWPLINSFAAMDKEEDNRQFYYRIDMNHIQYLFNLAYKKYDVKPGGDNPYLAGTVNYQHTDHNYVQTERKYENANDFATVLNLYDQDGQVIYTYDNTGKGDKQLVESIIHQGMSRNSGGSSEAARDPYINITALFRDKLNIDVKLTVDEEHKVVTIRMNKSEAR
;
A
#
# COMPACT_ATOMS: atom_id res chain seq x y z
N MET A 1 54.40 -7.16 8.42
CA MET A 1 53.13 -7.51 9.11
C MET A 1 52.62 -8.85 8.57
N LYS A 2 52.43 -9.86 9.43
CA LYS A 2 51.98 -11.21 9.02
C LYS A 2 50.62 -11.11 8.29
N LEU A 3 50.41 -11.89 7.23
CA LEU A 3 49.19 -11.90 6.41
C LEU A 3 47.90 -12.00 7.25
N ARG A 4 47.94 -12.79 8.34
CA ARG A 4 46.83 -12.93 9.29
C ARG A 4 46.44 -11.61 9.97
N VAL A 5 47.40 -10.76 10.31
CA VAL A 5 47.15 -9.45 10.92
C VAL A 5 46.54 -8.47 9.89
N LYS A 6 47.00 -8.52 8.63
CA LYS A 6 46.38 -7.75 7.53
C LYS A 6 44.92 -8.15 7.29
N LEU A 7 44.63 -9.45 7.28
CA LEU A 7 43.28 -9.99 7.14
C LEU A 7 42.38 -9.62 8.32
N SER A 8 42.88 -9.69 9.56
CA SER A 8 42.11 -9.26 10.74
C SER A 8 41.78 -7.77 10.71
N ILE A 9 42.74 -6.91 10.35
CA ILE A 9 42.49 -5.46 10.23
C ILE A 9 41.48 -5.18 9.12
N PHE A 10 41.61 -5.86 7.96
CA PHE A 10 40.65 -5.73 6.87
C PHE A 10 39.24 -6.16 7.27
N ALA A 11 39.09 -7.27 7.99
CA ALA A 11 37.80 -7.75 8.49
C ALA A 11 37.15 -6.75 9.47
N ILE A 12 37.94 -6.12 10.34
CA ILE A 12 37.46 -5.09 11.28
C ILE A 12 36.99 -3.84 10.51
N ILE A 13 37.77 -3.36 9.55
CA ILE A 13 37.38 -2.20 8.71
C ILE A 13 36.09 -2.51 7.94
N LEU A 14 36.00 -3.69 7.32
CA LEU A 14 34.80 -4.10 6.59
C LEU A 14 33.60 -4.19 7.53
N GLY A 15 33.75 -4.77 8.72
CA GLY A 15 32.71 -4.83 9.73
C GLY A 15 32.22 -3.44 10.17
N MET A 16 33.15 -2.49 10.39
CA MET A 16 32.79 -1.11 10.74
C MET A 16 32.08 -0.38 9.60
N LEU A 17 32.42 -0.64 8.33
CA LEU A 17 31.74 -0.04 7.16
C LEU A 17 30.36 -0.66 6.90
N MET A 18 30.18 -1.94 7.21
CA MET A 18 28.89 -2.64 7.03
C MET A 18 27.81 -2.12 7.97
N ILE A 19 28.16 -1.62 9.16
CA ILE A 19 27.18 -1.11 10.13
C ILE A 19 26.45 0.13 9.57
N PRO A 20 27.12 1.24 9.16
CA PRO A 20 26.46 2.36 8.50
C PRO A 20 25.74 1.96 7.21
N ALA A 21 26.35 1.08 6.39
CA ALA A 21 25.73 0.61 5.15
C ALA A 21 24.40 -0.12 5.42
N TYR A 22 24.33 -0.97 6.45
CA TYR A 22 23.11 -1.66 6.85
C TYR A 22 21.98 -0.66 7.18
N PHE A 23 22.27 0.36 8.00
CA PHE A 23 21.26 1.38 8.36
C PHE A 23 20.80 2.20 7.15
N ILE A 24 21.71 2.53 6.23
CA ILE A 24 21.38 3.20 4.97
C ILE A 24 20.43 2.31 4.15
N LEU A 25 20.82 1.06 3.88
CA LEU A 25 20.02 0.11 3.10
C LEU A 25 18.64 -0.14 3.74
N GLN A 26 18.58 -0.20 5.07
CA GLN A 26 17.33 -0.31 5.81
C GLN A 26 16.42 0.91 5.58
N THR A 27 16.98 2.13 5.58
CA THR A 27 16.23 3.38 5.35
C THR A 27 15.66 3.45 3.93
N TYR A 28 16.35 2.87 2.95
CA TYR A 28 15.86 2.73 1.58
C TYR A 28 14.94 1.53 1.36
N GLY A 29 14.54 0.80 2.41
CA GLY A 29 13.62 -0.33 2.28
C GLY A 29 14.19 -1.48 1.43
N VAL A 30 15.52 -1.62 1.35
CA VAL A 30 16.17 -2.67 0.55
C VAL A 30 15.74 -4.07 1.03
N PHE A 31 15.67 -4.25 2.35
CA PHE A 31 15.26 -5.51 2.98
C PHE A 31 13.74 -5.66 3.13
N GLN A 32 12.96 -4.66 2.73
CA GLN A 32 11.51 -4.73 2.76
C GLN A 32 11.00 -5.60 1.61
N LYS A 33 9.95 -6.39 1.84
CA LYS A 33 9.38 -7.27 0.81
C LYS A 33 8.53 -6.49 -0.18
N GLU A 34 7.99 -5.36 0.25
CA GLU A 34 7.07 -4.50 -0.46
C GLU A 34 7.81 -3.34 -1.14
N THR A 35 7.24 -2.86 -2.26
CA THR A 35 7.65 -1.65 -2.95
C THR A 35 6.47 -0.69 -3.06
N VAL A 36 6.70 0.59 -2.77
CA VAL A 36 5.70 1.65 -2.97
C VAL A 36 5.63 1.99 -4.45
N LEU A 37 4.44 2.30 -4.95
CA LEU A 37 4.16 2.50 -6.37
C LEU A 37 4.31 3.96 -6.82
N SER A 38 5.11 4.77 -6.13
CA SER A 38 5.28 6.21 -6.39
C SER A 38 5.73 6.52 -7.82
N ASP A 39 6.47 5.61 -8.46
CA ASP A 39 6.98 5.77 -9.83
C ASP A 39 6.05 5.17 -10.90
N TYR A 40 4.91 4.62 -10.50
CA TYR A 40 3.95 3.96 -11.41
C TYR A 40 2.65 4.75 -11.52
N ALA A 41 2.04 4.74 -12.70
CA ALA A 41 0.63 5.09 -12.83
C ALA A 41 -0.24 3.93 -12.30
N LEU A 42 -1.29 4.26 -11.56
CA LEU A 42 -2.30 3.27 -11.15
C LEU A 42 -3.44 3.21 -12.16
N ALA A 43 -3.75 1.99 -12.58
CA ALA A 43 -4.86 1.68 -13.46
C ALA A 43 -5.73 0.55 -12.88
N VAL A 44 -6.92 0.40 -13.42
CA VAL A 44 -7.84 -0.71 -13.16
C VAL A 44 -8.18 -1.41 -14.48
N ASP A 45 -8.23 -2.73 -14.45
CA ASP A 45 -8.68 -3.55 -15.58
C ASP A 45 -10.20 -3.46 -15.70
N VAL A 46 -10.67 -2.95 -16.83
CA VAL A 46 -12.07 -2.99 -17.21
C VAL A 46 -12.18 -3.70 -18.55
N ASN A 47 -12.69 -4.92 -18.53
CA ASN A 47 -12.86 -5.78 -19.71
C ASN A 47 -11.55 -5.97 -20.50
N GLY A 48 -10.44 -6.19 -19.80
CA GLY A 48 -9.12 -6.44 -20.42
C GLY A 48 -8.40 -5.19 -20.91
N LYS A 49 -8.91 -3.99 -20.60
CA LYS A 49 -8.25 -2.70 -20.90
C LYS A 49 -7.92 -1.96 -19.61
N SER A 50 -6.76 -1.32 -19.56
CA SER A 50 -6.31 -0.52 -18.42
C SER A 50 -6.90 0.89 -18.48
N TYR A 51 -7.62 1.29 -17.43
CA TYR A 51 -8.15 2.65 -17.24
C TYR A 51 -7.50 3.28 -16.02
N GLY A 52 -7.05 4.54 -16.12
CA GLY A 52 -6.45 5.26 -15.01
C GLY A 52 -7.40 5.34 -13.81
N ALA A 53 -6.88 5.08 -12.62
CA ALA A 53 -7.68 4.86 -11.40
C ALA A 53 -7.83 6.11 -10.51
N TRP A 54 -7.49 7.30 -11.03
CA TRP A 54 -7.59 8.57 -10.31
C TRP A 54 -8.97 8.78 -9.68
N PRO A 55 -9.08 9.11 -8.36
CA PRO A 55 -8.06 9.73 -7.53
C PRO A 55 -7.29 8.78 -6.60
N LEU A 56 -7.18 7.49 -6.94
CA LEU A 56 -6.23 6.63 -6.24
C LEU A 56 -4.81 7.12 -6.46
N ILE A 57 -4.16 7.51 -5.36
CA ILE A 57 -2.80 8.01 -5.37
C ILE A 57 -1.82 6.85 -5.36
N ASN A 58 -0.91 6.85 -6.32
CA ASN A 58 0.12 5.82 -6.52
C ASN A 58 1.13 5.74 -5.37
N SER A 59 1.51 6.88 -4.79
CA SER A 59 2.40 6.96 -3.63
C SER A 59 1.77 6.42 -2.33
N PHE A 60 0.45 6.16 -2.34
CA PHE A 60 -0.27 5.52 -1.25
C PHE A 60 -0.52 4.03 -1.50
N ALA A 61 -0.08 3.52 -2.63
CA ALA A 61 -0.18 2.11 -2.99
C ALA A 61 1.19 1.43 -2.87
N ALA A 62 1.16 0.16 -2.51
CA ALA A 62 2.34 -0.70 -2.47
C ALA A 62 1.98 -2.11 -2.95
N MET A 63 3.00 -2.87 -3.33
CA MET A 63 2.86 -4.26 -3.73
C MET A 63 4.06 -5.08 -3.28
N ASP A 64 3.93 -6.40 -3.17
CA ASP A 64 5.11 -7.25 -2.97
C ASP A 64 6.08 -7.12 -4.16
N LYS A 65 7.38 -7.17 -3.89
CA LYS A 65 8.42 -7.22 -4.94
C LYS A 65 8.38 -8.55 -5.68
N GLU A 66 8.09 -9.64 -4.98
CA GLU A 66 7.91 -10.96 -5.58
C GLU A 66 6.70 -10.95 -6.54
N GLU A 67 6.85 -11.58 -7.70
CA GLU A 67 5.82 -11.58 -8.75
C GLU A 67 4.72 -12.61 -8.49
N ASP A 68 5.06 -13.75 -7.87
CA ASP A 68 4.10 -14.81 -7.62
C ASP A 68 3.14 -14.41 -6.49
N ASN A 69 1.84 -14.47 -6.77
CA ASN A 69 0.76 -14.10 -5.84
C ASN A 69 0.97 -12.73 -5.16
N ARG A 70 1.54 -11.77 -5.89
CA ARG A 70 1.81 -10.41 -5.41
C ARG A 70 0.61 -9.79 -4.71
N GLN A 71 0.77 -9.46 -3.43
CA GLN A 71 -0.25 -8.78 -2.65
C GLN A 71 -0.27 -7.29 -2.99
N PHE A 72 -1.47 -6.70 -2.94
CA PHE A 72 -1.70 -5.27 -3.10
C PHE A 72 -2.01 -4.64 -1.75
N TYR A 73 -1.31 -3.55 -1.44
CA TYR A 73 -1.47 -2.80 -0.20
C TYR A 73 -1.81 -1.35 -0.49
N TYR A 74 -2.58 -0.73 0.40
CA TYR A 74 -2.93 0.68 0.30
C TYR A 74 -2.90 1.35 1.66
N ARG A 75 -2.48 2.62 1.72
CA ARG A 75 -2.44 3.36 2.98
C ARG A 75 -3.82 3.42 3.63
N ILE A 76 -3.91 2.91 4.85
CA ILE A 76 -5.18 2.84 5.60
C ILE A 76 -5.51 4.18 6.27
N ASP A 77 -4.50 4.99 6.58
CA ASP A 77 -4.66 6.30 7.22
C ASP A 77 -5.14 7.40 6.26
N MET A 78 -5.49 7.04 5.03
CA MET A 78 -5.93 7.93 3.96
C MET A 78 -7.35 7.57 3.51
N ASN A 79 -8.22 8.58 3.35
CA ASN A 79 -9.62 8.38 2.91
C ASN A 79 -9.76 7.85 1.47
N HIS A 80 -8.68 7.82 0.68
CA HIS A 80 -8.69 7.34 -0.70
C HIS A 80 -8.98 5.84 -0.82
N ILE A 81 -8.89 5.06 0.27
CA ILE A 81 -9.25 3.64 0.25
C ILE A 81 -10.72 3.42 -0.15
N GLN A 82 -11.61 4.39 0.06
CA GLN A 82 -13.01 4.35 -0.39
C GLN A 82 -13.13 4.08 -1.90
N TYR A 83 -12.19 4.58 -2.71
CA TYR A 83 -12.20 4.36 -4.16
C TYR A 83 -11.93 2.90 -4.53
N LEU A 84 -11.13 2.17 -3.75
CA LEU A 84 -10.93 0.73 -3.96
C LEU A 84 -12.21 -0.07 -3.74
N PHE A 85 -13.03 0.32 -2.76
CA PHE A 85 -14.36 -0.27 -2.57
C PHE A 85 -15.30 0.06 -3.73
N ASN A 86 -15.27 1.30 -4.24
CA ASN A 86 -16.05 1.66 -5.43
C ASN A 86 -15.63 0.83 -6.66
N LEU A 87 -14.33 0.58 -6.87
CA LEU A 87 -13.85 -0.32 -7.92
C LEU A 87 -14.37 -1.74 -7.71
N ALA A 88 -14.22 -2.27 -6.49
CA ALA A 88 -14.63 -3.63 -6.13
C ALA A 88 -16.13 -3.88 -6.38
N TYR A 89 -16.97 -2.90 -6.06
CA TYR A 89 -18.42 -2.95 -6.27
C TYR A 89 -18.88 -2.43 -7.63
N LYS A 90 -17.96 -2.12 -8.55
CA LYS A 90 -18.26 -1.59 -9.89
C LYS A 90 -19.10 -0.29 -9.88
N LYS A 91 -18.91 0.54 -8.85
CA LYS A 91 -19.55 1.86 -8.70
C LYS A 91 -18.72 2.96 -9.38
N TYR A 92 -18.52 2.81 -10.69
CA TYR A 92 -17.76 3.76 -11.50
C TYR A 92 -18.22 3.69 -12.96
N ASP A 93 -18.01 4.80 -13.68
CA ASP A 93 -18.08 4.85 -15.13
C ASP A 93 -16.69 4.82 -15.74
N VAL A 94 -16.59 4.40 -17.00
CA VAL A 94 -15.38 4.57 -17.80
C VAL A 94 -15.54 5.77 -18.72
N LYS A 95 -14.52 6.63 -18.74
CA LYS A 95 -14.38 7.71 -19.72
C LYS A 95 -13.24 7.34 -20.67
N PRO A 96 -13.54 6.96 -21.92
CA PRO A 96 -12.50 6.68 -22.92
C PRO A 96 -11.66 7.91 -23.24
N GLY A 97 -10.39 7.67 -23.62
CA GLY A 97 -9.44 8.72 -24.01
C GLY A 97 -8.81 9.44 -22.81
N GLY A 98 -7.83 10.30 -23.10
CA GLY A 98 -7.04 11.00 -22.09
C GLY A 98 -5.62 11.28 -22.61
N ASP A 99 -4.79 11.87 -21.77
CA ASP A 99 -3.44 12.31 -22.17
C ASP A 99 -2.39 11.18 -22.13
N ASN A 100 -2.66 10.10 -21.39
CA ASN A 100 -1.73 8.97 -21.28
C ASN A 100 -2.00 7.94 -22.40
N PRO A 101 -1.07 7.75 -23.36
CA PRO A 101 -1.27 6.85 -24.50
C PRO A 101 -1.28 5.36 -24.12
N TYR A 102 -0.83 5.01 -22.91
CA TYR A 102 -0.79 3.63 -22.41
C TYR A 102 -2.06 3.22 -21.66
N LEU A 103 -3.03 4.13 -21.54
CA LEU A 103 -4.31 3.90 -20.88
C LEU A 103 -5.45 4.09 -21.88
N ALA A 104 -6.49 3.25 -21.77
CA ALA A 104 -7.69 3.34 -22.60
C ALA A 104 -8.60 4.54 -22.20
N GLY A 105 -8.32 5.12 -21.04
CA GLY A 105 -8.98 6.31 -20.51
C GLY A 105 -8.88 6.35 -19.00
N THR A 106 -9.90 6.88 -18.32
CA THR A 106 -9.97 6.93 -16.85
C THR A 106 -11.29 6.37 -16.33
N VAL A 107 -11.30 5.91 -15.08
CA VAL A 107 -12.54 5.68 -14.36
C VAL A 107 -13.01 6.96 -13.69
N ASN A 108 -14.32 7.13 -13.59
CA ASN A 108 -14.95 8.18 -12.82
C ASN A 108 -15.86 7.53 -11.78
N TYR A 109 -15.64 7.84 -10.51
CA TYR A 109 -16.36 7.20 -9.42
C TYR A 109 -17.75 7.80 -9.29
N GLN A 110 -18.78 6.96 -9.37
CA GLN A 110 -20.16 7.37 -9.17
C GLN A 110 -20.55 7.19 -7.70
N HIS A 111 -21.46 8.03 -7.20
CA HIS A 111 -22.13 7.88 -5.91
C HIS A 111 -21.16 7.68 -4.73
N THR A 112 -20.60 8.79 -4.22
CA THR A 112 -19.81 8.80 -2.97
C THR A 112 -20.67 8.68 -1.71
N ASP A 113 -21.97 8.42 -1.86
CA ASP A 113 -22.94 8.40 -0.76
C ASP A 113 -22.70 7.25 0.22
N HIS A 114 -22.03 6.18 -0.24
CA HIS A 114 -21.65 5.05 0.61
C HIS A 114 -20.29 5.29 1.26
N ASN A 115 -20.31 5.52 2.58
CA ASN A 115 -19.12 5.68 3.39
C ASN A 115 -18.57 4.31 3.83
N TYR A 116 -17.78 3.67 2.97
CA TYR A 116 -17.06 2.43 3.31
C TYR A 116 -15.96 2.62 4.34
N VAL A 117 -15.61 3.86 4.67
CA VAL A 117 -14.51 4.21 5.56
C VAL A 117 -15.04 5.26 6.52
N GLN A 118 -15.02 4.96 7.81
CA GLN A 118 -15.42 5.94 8.82
C GLN A 118 -14.38 5.98 9.93
N THR A 119 -14.08 7.20 10.37
CA THR A 119 -13.17 7.45 11.48
C THR A 119 -14.01 7.81 12.69
N GLU A 120 -13.87 7.03 13.76
CA GLU A 120 -14.64 7.18 14.98
C GLU A 120 -13.72 7.41 16.18
N ARG A 121 -14.22 8.14 17.18
CA ARG A 121 -13.55 8.30 18.47
C ARG A 121 -14.08 7.28 19.45
N LYS A 122 -13.21 6.40 19.91
CA LYS A 122 -13.47 5.44 20.97
C LYS A 122 -12.99 6.03 22.29
N TYR A 123 -13.91 6.62 23.05
CA TYR A 123 -13.60 7.22 24.35
C TYR A 123 -13.32 6.14 25.40
N GLU A 124 -12.16 6.23 26.05
CA GLU A 124 -11.83 5.42 27.24
C GLU A 124 -12.42 6.07 28.49
N ASN A 125 -12.46 7.41 28.53
CA ASN A 125 -13.13 8.21 29.54
C ASN A 125 -13.55 9.57 28.96
N ALA A 126 -14.05 10.49 29.79
CA ALA A 126 -14.55 11.79 29.33
C ALA A 126 -13.48 12.68 28.66
N ASN A 127 -12.19 12.43 28.92
CA ASN A 127 -11.07 13.24 28.43
C ASN A 127 -10.17 12.49 27.44
N ASP A 128 -10.15 11.15 27.50
CA ASP A 128 -9.26 10.32 26.68
C ASP A 128 -10.04 9.50 25.65
N PHE A 129 -9.57 9.51 24.40
CA PHE A 129 -10.11 8.71 23.32
C PHE A 129 -9.01 8.19 22.39
N ALA A 130 -9.25 7.01 21.83
CA ALA A 130 -8.51 6.50 20.68
C ALA A 130 -9.28 6.82 19.39
N THR A 131 -8.56 7.02 18.29
CA THR A 131 -9.17 7.11 16.97
C THR A 131 -9.13 5.73 16.33
N VAL A 132 -10.28 5.23 15.89
CA VAL A 132 -10.38 3.97 15.15
C VAL A 132 -10.91 4.24 13.75
N LEU A 133 -10.47 3.44 12.79
CA LEU A 133 -10.94 3.47 11.41
C LEU A 133 -11.70 2.18 11.13
N ASN A 134 -12.97 2.32 10.80
CA ASN A 134 -13.88 1.22 10.47
C ASN A 134 -14.04 1.14 8.96
N LEU A 135 -13.88 -0.07 8.42
CA LEU A 135 -14.17 -0.42 7.04
C LEU A 135 -15.49 -1.16 6.97
N TYR A 136 -16.36 -0.75 6.07
CA TYR A 136 -17.70 -1.28 5.90
C TYR A 136 -17.88 -1.95 4.53
N ASP A 137 -18.71 -2.99 4.46
CA ASP A 137 -19.17 -3.55 3.19
C ASP A 137 -20.30 -2.73 2.54
N GLN A 138 -20.85 -3.25 1.44
CA GLN A 138 -22.00 -2.64 0.74
C GLN A 138 -23.32 -2.69 1.51
N ASP A 139 -23.42 -3.55 2.54
CA ASP A 139 -24.61 -3.72 3.38
C ASP A 139 -24.49 -2.90 4.67
N GLY A 140 -23.39 -2.17 4.85
CA GLY A 140 -23.10 -1.35 6.04
C GLY A 140 -22.59 -2.16 7.24
N GLN A 141 -22.14 -3.40 7.04
CA GLN A 141 -21.53 -4.19 8.10
C GLN A 141 -20.03 -3.89 8.20
N VAL A 142 -19.53 -3.79 9.43
CA VAL A 142 -18.09 -3.61 9.68
C VAL A 142 -17.36 -4.90 9.28
N ILE A 143 -16.44 -4.79 8.33
CA ILE A 143 -15.60 -5.91 7.88
C ILE A 143 -14.20 -5.88 8.50
N TYR A 144 -13.76 -4.72 8.97
CA TYR A 144 -12.46 -4.53 9.60
C TYR A 144 -12.41 -3.23 10.41
N THR A 145 -11.69 -3.25 11.53
CA THR A 145 -11.45 -2.08 12.39
C THR A 145 -9.95 -1.97 12.65
N TYR A 146 -9.39 -0.78 12.43
CA TYR A 146 -8.00 -0.46 12.71
C TYR A 146 -7.90 0.60 13.80
N ASP A 147 -7.16 0.28 14.87
CA ASP A 147 -6.75 1.29 15.84
C ASP A 147 -5.72 2.20 15.15
N ASN A 148 -6.07 3.48 14.94
CA ASN A 148 -5.29 4.42 14.13
C ASN A 148 -4.02 4.89 14.84
N THR A 149 -3.11 3.94 15.08
CA THR A 149 -1.85 4.10 15.81
C THR A 149 -0.69 4.50 14.90
N GLY A 150 -0.90 4.52 13.58
CA GLY A 150 0.14 4.75 12.58
C GLY A 150 1.10 3.56 12.37
N LYS A 151 0.79 2.37 12.90
CA LYS A 151 1.66 1.18 12.91
C LYS A 151 0.93 -0.02 12.31
N GLY A 152 1.68 -1.05 11.93
CA GLY A 152 1.10 -2.34 11.56
C GLY A 152 0.39 -3.01 12.73
N ASP A 153 -0.67 -3.76 12.43
CA ASP A 153 -1.51 -4.45 13.42
C ASP A 153 -1.25 -5.97 13.50
N LYS A 154 -0.33 -6.48 12.66
CA LYS A 154 0.02 -7.90 12.51
C LYS A 154 -1.12 -8.80 11.99
N GLN A 155 -2.20 -8.21 11.48
CA GLN A 155 -3.30 -8.95 10.86
C GLN A 155 -3.40 -8.62 9.38
N LEU A 156 -3.77 -7.39 9.07
CA LEU A 156 -3.98 -6.90 7.71
C LEU A 156 -3.18 -5.64 7.41
N VAL A 157 -2.69 -4.93 8.43
CA VAL A 157 -1.95 -3.68 8.26
C VAL A 157 -0.46 -3.92 8.49
N GLU A 158 0.32 -3.59 7.46
CA GLU A 158 1.77 -3.64 7.46
C GLU A 158 2.37 -2.25 7.57
N SER A 159 3.56 -2.17 8.16
CA SER A 159 4.31 -0.91 8.28
C SER A 159 5.35 -0.81 7.17
N ILE A 160 4.98 -0.12 6.09
CA ILE A 160 5.77 -0.03 4.87
C ILE A 160 6.55 1.28 4.85
N ILE A 161 7.85 1.18 4.58
CA ILE A 161 8.76 2.30 4.39
C ILE A 161 8.49 2.95 3.04
N HIS A 162 8.22 4.25 3.06
CA HIS A 162 8.21 5.05 1.86
C HIS A 162 9.65 5.45 1.51
N GLN A 163 10.19 4.85 0.45
CA GLN A 163 11.60 5.00 0.08
C GLN A 163 11.97 6.47 -0.13
N GLY A 164 13.11 6.90 0.42
CA GLY A 164 13.63 8.26 0.27
C GLY A 164 12.99 9.32 1.17
N MET A 165 11.97 8.97 1.98
CA MET A 165 11.44 9.87 3.01
C MET A 165 11.96 9.49 4.40
N SER A 166 12.49 10.49 5.11
CA SER A 166 12.83 10.37 6.53
C SER A 166 11.99 11.36 7.33
N ARG A 167 11.60 10.98 8.54
CA ARG A 167 10.93 11.87 9.50
C ARG A 167 11.91 12.16 10.64
N ASN A 168 12.07 13.44 10.95
CA ASN A 168 12.88 13.87 12.08
C ASN A 168 12.01 13.88 13.35
N SER A 169 12.40 13.06 14.32
CA SER A 169 11.78 13.01 15.65
C SER A 169 12.89 13.14 16.70
N GLY A 170 12.85 14.21 17.49
CA GLY A 170 13.70 14.37 18.68
C GLY A 170 15.21 14.29 18.43
N GLY A 171 15.70 14.79 17.28
CA GLY A 171 17.14 14.79 16.95
C GLY A 171 17.65 13.51 16.26
N SER A 172 16.77 12.53 16.03
CA SER A 172 17.05 11.34 15.23
C SER A 172 16.22 11.35 13.93
N SER A 173 16.83 10.93 12.83
CA SER A 173 16.18 10.78 11.53
C SER A 173 15.85 9.30 11.34
N GLU A 174 14.55 8.97 11.27
CA GLU A 174 14.08 7.60 11.04
C GLU A 174 13.38 7.51 9.68
N ALA A 175 13.45 6.33 9.06
CA ALA A 175 12.73 6.07 7.82
C ALA A 175 11.23 6.30 8.02
N ALA A 176 10.60 7.02 7.09
CA ALA A 176 9.16 7.26 7.15
C ALA A 176 8.41 5.96 6.90
N ARG A 177 7.81 5.40 7.95
CA ARG A 177 6.94 4.23 7.90
C ARG A 177 5.50 4.68 7.99
N ASP A 178 4.67 4.20 7.07
CA ASP A 178 3.24 4.46 7.05
C ASP A 178 2.46 3.13 7.14
N PRO A 179 1.23 3.13 7.68
CA PRO A 179 0.41 1.92 7.78
C PRO A 179 -0.32 1.64 6.46
N TYR A 180 -0.11 0.45 5.90
CA TYR A 180 -0.78 0.00 4.68
C TYR A 180 -1.59 -1.26 4.96
N ILE A 181 -2.88 -1.26 4.61
CA ILE A 181 -3.71 -2.45 4.67
C ILE A 181 -3.53 -3.31 3.43
N ASN A 182 -3.44 -4.62 3.61
CA ASN A 182 -3.44 -5.62 2.55
C ASN A 182 -4.85 -5.74 1.96
N ILE A 183 -5.05 -5.07 0.82
CA ILE A 183 -6.31 -5.03 0.09
C ILE A 183 -6.60 -6.39 -0.54
N THR A 184 -5.58 -7.10 -1.02
CA THR A 184 -5.75 -8.44 -1.59
C THR A 184 -6.35 -9.41 -0.56
N ALA A 185 -5.80 -9.44 0.65
CA ALA A 185 -6.32 -10.28 1.73
C ALA A 185 -7.69 -9.80 2.23
N LEU A 186 -7.86 -8.50 2.49
CA LEU A 186 -9.14 -7.94 2.96
C LEU A 186 -10.27 -8.27 1.98
N PHE A 187 -10.09 -7.98 0.69
CA PHE A 187 -11.16 -8.13 -0.30
C PHE A 187 -11.47 -9.60 -0.59
N ARG A 188 -10.46 -10.46 -0.61
CA ARG A 188 -10.67 -11.90 -0.76
C ARG A 188 -11.46 -12.45 0.42
N ASP A 189 -10.98 -12.18 1.64
CA ASP A 189 -11.48 -12.85 2.84
C ASP A 189 -12.80 -12.26 3.35
N LYS A 190 -13.08 -10.97 3.07
CA LYS A 190 -14.29 -10.28 3.53
C LYS A 190 -15.32 -10.01 2.45
N LEU A 191 -14.89 -9.80 1.21
CA LEU A 191 -15.78 -9.40 0.11
C LEU A 191 -15.93 -10.49 -0.97
N ASN A 192 -15.19 -11.59 -0.86
CA ASN A 192 -15.09 -12.63 -1.89
C ASN A 192 -14.68 -12.04 -3.25
N ILE A 193 -13.72 -11.12 -3.24
CA ILE A 193 -13.18 -10.44 -4.43
C ILE A 193 -11.68 -10.73 -4.53
N ASP A 194 -11.30 -11.38 -5.62
CA ASP A 194 -9.90 -11.61 -5.95
C ASP A 194 -9.29 -10.35 -6.56
N VAL A 195 -8.21 -9.86 -5.95
CA VAL A 195 -7.41 -8.73 -6.41
C VAL A 195 -6.09 -9.26 -6.98
N LYS A 196 -5.81 -8.92 -8.24
CA LYS A 196 -4.55 -9.26 -8.92
C LYS A 196 -3.92 -8.00 -9.50
N LEU A 197 -2.59 -7.97 -9.53
CA LEU A 197 -1.84 -6.88 -10.14
C LEU A 197 -1.14 -7.38 -11.40
N THR A 198 -1.18 -6.57 -12.45
CA THR A 198 -0.32 -6.71 -13.63
C THR A 198 0.58 -5.48 -13.70
N VAL A 199 1.87 -5.69 -13.88
CA VAL A 199 2.85 -4.60 -13.95
C VAL A 199 3.45 -4.52 -15.34
N ASP A 200 3.30 -3.34 -15.94
CA ASP A 200 4.00 -2.94 -17.14
C ASP A 200 5.23 -2.14 -16.71
N GLU A 201 6.39 -2.80 -16.69
CA GLU A 201 7.66 -2.19 -16.28
C GLU A 201 8.21 -1.19 -17.30
N GLU A 202 7.87 -1.36 -18.58
CA GLU A 202 8.33 -0.49 -19.67
C GLU A 202 7.61 0.87 -19.60
N HIS A 203 6.30 0.84 -19.40
CA HIS A 203 5.47 2.05 -19.37
C HIS A 203 5.16 2.54 -17.95
N LYS A 204 5.68 1.84 -16.93
CA LYS A 204 5.47 2.13 -15.50
C LYS A 204 3.99 2.26 -15.16
N VAL A 205 3.20 1.24 -15.52
CA VAL A 205 1.78 1.15 -15.17
C VAL A 205 1.53 -0.09 -14.33
N VAL A 206 0.83 0.06 -13.19
CA VAL A 206 0.29 -1.06 -12.43
C VAL A 206 -1.22 -1.10 -12.61
N THR A 207 -1.70 -2.20 -13.19
CA THR A 207 -3.12 -2.42 -13.42
C THR A 207 -3.68 -3.37 -12.36
N ILE A 208 -4.69 -2.89 -11.63
CA ILE A 208 -5.42 -3.64 -10.61
C ILE A 208 -6.60 -4.33 -11.28
N ARG A 209 -6.70 -5.65 -11.17
CA ARG A 209 -7.86 -6.44 -11.61
C ARG A 209 -8.62 -6.93 -10.40
N MET A 210 -9.91 -6.65 -10.35
CA MET A 210 -10.82 -7.08 -9.28
C MET A 210 -11.95 -7.92 -9.86
N ASN A 211 -12.02 -9.18 -9.47
CA ASN A 211 -13.06 -10.11 -9.92
C ASN A 211 -13.73 -10.75 -8.71
N LYS A 212 -15.03 -11.08 -8.79
CA LYS A 212 -15.63 -11.97 -7.79
C LYS A 212 -14.88 -13.30 -7.82
N SER A 213 -14.49 -13.80 -6.65
CA SER A 213 -13.87 -15.12 -6.56
C SER A 213 -14.90 -16.16 -6.98
N GLU A 214 -14.54 -17.01 -7.93
CA GLU A 214 -15.37 -18.17 -8.27
C GLU A 214 -15.47 -19.05 -7.02
N ALA A 215 -16.69 -19.47 -6.67
CA ALA A 215 -16.90 -20.33 -5.51
C ALA A 215 -16.03 -21.58 -5.65
N ARG A 216 -15.05 -21.73 -4.76
CA ARG A 216 -14.20 -22.92 -4.67
C ARG A 216 -14.94 -24.07 -4.01
#